data_AF-A0A9E4XPM1-F1
#
_entry.id   AF-A0A9E4XPM1-F1
#
_cell.length_a   1.000
_cell.length_b   1.000
_cell.length_c   1.000
_cell.angle_alpha   90.00
_cell.angle_beta   90.00
_cell.angle_gamma   90.00
#
_symmetry.space_group_name_H-M   'P 1'
#
loop_
_entity.id
_entity.type
_entity.pdbx_description
1 polymer ?
#
loop_
_entity_poly.entity_id
_entity_poly.type
_entity_poly.pdbx_seq_one_letter_code
_entity_poly.pdbx_strand_id
1 'polypeptide(L)'
;MNFADSVNAPGRQLTRFANSITRKDGDSDSVHLRKSVAVIATLVVMPAALIWGVIYLLADEPVVGAIPLVFVVLTVVNLVLYRAGR
;
A
#
# COMPACT_ATOMS: atom_id res chain seq x y z
N MET A 1 2.74 -12.97 27.95
CA MET A 1 2.58 -12.15 26.72
C MET A 1 2.53 -10.70 27.17
N ASN A 2 3.51 -9.88 26.79
CA ASN A 2 3.69 -8.53 27.36
C ASN A 2 2.89 -7.50 26.54
N PHE A 3 2.25 -6.52 27.18
CA PHE A 3 1.41 -5.50 26.51
C PHE A 3 2.21 -4.66 25.49
N ALA A 4 3.52 -4.51 25.71
CA ALA A 4 4.44 -3.86 24.78
C ALA A 4 4.65 -4.65 23.47
N ASP A 5 4.47 -5.98 23.48
CA ASP A 5 4.62 -6.81 22.28
C ASP A 5 3.40 -6.73 21.36
N SER A 6 2.19 -6.50 21.90
CA SER A 6 0.95 -6.41 21.10
C SER A 6 0.86 -5.09 20.33
N VAL A 7 1.37 -3.99 20.91
CA VAL A 7 1.41 -2.67 20.26
C VAL A 7 2.41 -2.62 19.10
N ASN A 8 3.50 -3.40 19.19
CA ASN A 8 4.54 -3.48 18.15
C ASN A 8 4.28 -4.57 17.08
N ALA A 9 3.29 -5.43 17.29
CA ALA A 9 2.93 -6.52 16.39
C ALA A 9 2.47 -6.06 14.98
N PRO A 10 1.56 -5.08 14.83
CA PRO A 10 1.08 -4.68 13.50
C PRO A 10 2.18 -4.01 12.66
N GLY A 11 3.03 -3.18 13.27
CA GLY A 11 4.17 -2.55 12.60
C GLY A 11 5.19 -3.57 12.08
N ARG A 12 5.48 -4.62 12.86
CA ARG A 12 6.36 -5.74 12.43
C ARG A 12 5.75 -6.58 11.32
N GLN A 13 4.43 -6.79 11.30
CA GLN A 13 3.77 -7.54 10.23
C GLN A 13 3.80 -6.78 8.90
N LEU A 14 3.51 -5.47 8.93
CA LEU A 14 3.57 -4.58 7.76
C LEU A 14 4.98 -4.54 7.15
N THR A 15 6.01 -4.36 7.98
CA THR A 15 7.40 -4.36 7.49
C THR A 15 7.85 -5.72 6.97
N ARG A 16 7.42 -6.83 7.59
CA ARG A 16 7.71 -8.17 7.05
C ARG A 16 7.04 -8.40 5.70
N PHE A 17 5.78 -8.01 5.55
CA PHE A 17 5.06 -8.12 4.29
C PHE A 17 5.69 -7.25 3.21
N ALA A 18 5.98 -5.99 3.53
CA ALA A 18 6.71 -5.09 2.64
C ALA A 18 8.05 -5.70 2.21
N ASN A 19 8.86 -6.21 3.15
CA ASN A 19 10.14 -6.84 2.85
C ASN A 19 10.01 -8.11 2.00
N SER A 20 8.95 -8.90 2.18
CA SER A 20 8.67 -10.08 1.32
C SER A 20 8.36 -9.68 -0.12
N ILE A 21 7.79 -8.48 -0.31
CA ILE A 21 7.52 -7.93 -1.62
C ILE A 21 8.78 -7.27 -2.17
N THR A 22 9.62 -6.63 -1.38
CA THR A 22 10.61 -5.68 -1.89
C THR A 22 12.06 -6.17 -1.94
N ARG A 23 12.38 -7.31 -1.32
CA ARG A 23 13.76 -7.80 -1.24
C ARG A 23 14.15 -8.56 -2.51
N LYS A 24 15.14 -8.05 -3.24
CA LYS A 24 15.80 -8.71 -4.38
C LYS A 24 17.30 -8.80 -4.11
N ASP A 25 17.91 -9.91 -4.47
CA ASP A 25 19.36 -10.08 -4.37
C ASP A 25 20.06 -9.07 -5.30
N GLY A 26 20.94 -8.26 -4.70
CA GLY A 26 21.67 -7.18 -5.40
C GLY A 26 21.09 -5.77 -5.23
N ASP A 27 19.92 -5.61 -4.61
CA ASP A 27 19.46 -4.26 -4.20
C ASP A 27 20.33 -3.71 -3.07
N SER A 28 20.68 -2.42 -3.14
CA SER A 28 21.26 -1.72 -2.01
C SER A 28 20.21 -1.43 -0.93
N ASP A 29 20.65 -1.23 0.32
CA ASP A 29 19.76 -0.94 1.45
C ASP A 29 18.88 0.30 1.22
N SER A 30 19.42 1.32 0.54
CA SER A 30 18.68 2.54 0.21
C SER A 30 17.57 2.30 -0.80
N VAL A 31 17.81 1.42 -1.78
CA VAL A 31 16.78 0.98 -2.73
C VAL A 31 15.70 0.23 -1.97
N HIS A 32 16.08 -0.76 -1.15
CA HIS A 32 15.14 -1.55 -0.35
C HIS A 32 14.22 -0.70 0.54
N LEU A 33 14.78 0.29 1.24
CA LEU A 33 14.00 1.20 2.08
C LEU A 33 12.95 1.98 1.27
N ARG A 34 13.33 2.52 0.10
CA ARG A 34 12.39 3.24 -0.78
C ARG A 34 11.26 2.33 -1.24
N LYS A 35 11.57 1.08 -1.62
CA LYS A 35 10.55 0.09 -2.02
C LYS A 35 9.58 -0.18 -0.86
N SER A 36 10.11 -0.40 0.35
CA SER A 36 9.30 -0.74 1.53
C SER A 36 8.41 0.43 1.96
N VAL A 37 8.91 1.66 1.92
CA VAL A 37 8.11 2.87 2.18
C VAL A 37 6.97 3.00 1.16
N ALA A 38 7.23 2.76 -0.13
CA ALA A 38 6.20 2.83 -1.17
C ALA A 38 5.08 1.80 -0.97
N VAL A 39 5.43 0.57 -0.59
CA VAL A 39 4.45 -0.50 -0.30
C VAL A 39 3.63 -0.15 0.94
N ILE A 40 4.26 0.33 2.01
CA ILE A 40 3.56 0.72 3.25
C ILE A 40 2.61 1.90 2.98
N ALA A 41 3.07 2.94 2.27
CA ALA A 41 2.23 4.08 1.91
C ALA A 41 1.00 3.65 1.10
N THR A 42 1.20 2.73 0.15
CA THR A 42 0.11 2.14 -0.64
C THR A 42 -0.91 1.44 0.25
N LEU A 43 -0.46 0.60 1.18
CA LEU A 43 -1.35 -0.14 2.09
C LEU A 43 -2.19 0.76 2.99
N VAL A 44 -1.69 1.95 3.34
CA VAL A 44 -2.42 2.93 4.17
C VAL A 44 -3.40 3.77 3.33
N VAL A 45 -2.98 4.22 2.15
CA VAL A 45 -3.79 5.13 1.32
C VAL A 45 -4.90 4.40 0.57
N MET A 46 -4.67 3.16 0.15
CA MET A 46 -5.61 2.42 -0.70
C MET A 46 -6.96 2.14 -0.01
N PRO A 47 -7.04 1.74 1.27
CA PRO A 47 -8.32 1.61 1.98
C PRO A 47 -9.06 2.95 2.09
N ALA A 48 -8.34 4.03 2.38
CA ALA A 48 -8.95 5.37 2.47
C ALA A 48 -9.53 5.82 1.12
N ALA A 49 -8.81 5.59 0.02
CA ALA A 49 -9.28 5.90 -1.34
C ALA A 49 -10.50 5.06 -1.73
N LEU A 50 -10.53 3.77 -1.38
CA LEU A 50 -11.70 2.90 -1.61
C LEU A 50 -12.93 3.39 -0.83
N ILE A 51 -12.78 3.65 0.46
CA ILE A 51 -13.87 4.12 1.33
C ILE A 51 -14.44 5.44 0.80
N TRP A 52 -13.58 6.42 0.53
CA TRP A 52 -14.00 7.71 0.00
C TRP A 52 -14.65 7.62 -1.38
N GLY A 53 -14.07 6.82 -2.28
CA GLY A 53 -14.64 6.58 -3.60
C GLY A 53 -16.07 6.04 -3.52
N VAL A 54 -16.29 5.02 -2.68
CA VAL A 54 -17.62 4.45 -2.46
C VAL A 54 -18.58 5.46 -1.84
N ILE A 55 -18.15 6.25 -0.85
CA ILE A 55 -19.00 7.30 -0.24
C ILE A 55 -19.50 8.28 -1.29
N TYR A 56 -18.63 8.77 -2.19
CA TYR A 56 -19.03 9.71 -3.23
C TYR A 56 -19.94 9.10 -4.29
N LEU A 57 -19.74 7.82 -4.62
CA LEU A 57 -20.67 7.09 -5.50
C LEU A 57 -22.07 6.97 -4.87
N LEU A 58 -22.15 6.76 -3.55
CA LEU A 58 -23.43 6.71 -2.82
C LEU A 58 -24.07 8.09 -2.62
N ALA A 59 -23.30 9.17 -2.76
CA ALA A 59 -23.74 10.55 -2.63
C ALA A 59 -24.17 11.18 -3.97
N ASP A 60 -24.38 10.38 -5.01
CA ASP A 60 -24.70 10.85 -6.39
C ASP A 60 -23.65 11.80 -7.00
N GLU A 61 -22.39 11.69 -6.56
CA GLU A 61 -21.26 12.45 -7.10
C GLU A 61 -20.27 11.52 -7.84
N PRO A 62 -20.66 10.93 -8.99
CA PRO A 62 -19.95 9.83 -9.60
C PRO A 62 -18.55 10.21 -10.11
N VAL A 63 -18.38 11.45 -10.59
CA VAL A 63 -17.07 11.94 -11.08
C VAL A 63 -16.09 12.08 -9.92
N VAL A 64 -16.54 12.62 -8.79
CA VAL A 64 -15.71 12.81 -7.60
C VAL A 64 -15.32 11.46 -6.99
N GLY A 65 -16.25 10.49 -6.97
CA GLY A 65 -15.98 9.13 -6.50
C GLY A 65 -15.08 8.31 -7.42
N ALA A 66 -15.12 8.55 -8.73
CA ALA A 66 -14.29 7.83 -9.69
C ALA A 66 -12.79 8.18 -9.55
N ILE A 67 -12.44 9.42 -9.18
CA ILE A 67 -11.05 9.87 -9.03
C ILE A 67 -10.24 8.96 -8.08
N PRO A 68 -10.62 8.80 -6.80
CA PRO A 68 -9.87 7.95 -5.87
C PRO A 68 -9.88 6.48 -6.28
N LEU A 69 -10.95 5.97 -6.92
CA LEU A 69 -11.01 4.59 -7.40
C LEU A 69 -10.05 4.34 -8.58
N VAL A 70 -9.93 5.29 -9.51
CA VAL A 70 -8.93 5.22 -10.59
C VAL A 70 -7.52 5.19 -10.01
N PHE A 71 -7.24 5.99 -8.97
CA PHE A 71 -5.94 5.92 -8.29
C PHE A 71 -5.68 4.56 -7.65
N VAL A 72 -6.68 3.88 -7.10
CA VAL A 72 -6.53 2.51 -6.61
C VAL A 72 -6.12 1.57 -7.75
N VAL A 73 -6.81 1.64 -8.90
CA VAL A 73 -6.48 0.83 -10.08
C VAL A 73 -5.05 1.10 -10.55
N LEU A 74 -4.68 2.37 -10.73
CA LEU A 74 -3.34 2.76 -11.14
C LEU A 74 -2.27 2.31 -10.15
N THR A 75 -2.56 2.38 -8.85
CA THR A 75 -1.65 1.94 -7.79
C THR A 75 -1.45 0.42 -7.83
N VAL A 76 -2.52 -0.35 -8.03
CA VAL A 76 -2.43 -1.81 -8.21
C VAL A 76 -1.63 -2.15 -9.46
N VAL A 77 -1.91 -1.51 -10.59
CA VAL A 77 -1.14 -1.69 -11.84
C VAL A 77 0.33 -1.37 -11.61
N ASN A 78 0.64 -0.25 -10.96
CA ASN A 78 2.01 0.13 -10.64
C ASN A 78 2.70 -0.93 -9.76
N LEU A 79 2.00 -1.46 -8.75
CA LEU A 79 2.54 -2.51 -7.88
C LEU A 79 2.79 -3.83 -8.64
N VAL A 80 1.89 -4.19 -9.56
CA VAL A 80 2.02 -5.39 -10.41
C VAL A 80 3.17 -5.23 -11.40
N LEU A 81 3.26 -4.10 -12.10
CA LEU A 81 4.38 -3.79 -12.98
C LEU A 81 5.71 -3.77 -12.21
N TYR A 82 5.70 -3.20 -11.01
CA TYR A 82 6.85 -3.21 -10.12
C TYR A 82 7.25 -4.60 -9.64
N ARG A 83 6.29 -5.53 -9.56
CA ARG A 83 6.54 -6.95 -9.30
C ARG A 83 7.06 -7.68 -10.54
N ALA A 84 6.54 -7.36 -11.73
CA ALA A 84 6.83 -8.02 -13.00
C ALA A 84 8.13 -7.55 -13.66
N GLY A 85 8.51 -6.27 -13.49
CA GLY A 85 9.79 -5.71 -13.92
C GLY A 85 10.96 -6.09 -13.00
N ARG A 86 10.80 -7.17 -12.23
CA ARG A 86 11.85 -7.77 -11.40
C ARG A 86 12.52 -8.89 -12.14
#